data_AF-Q1ATY2-F1
#
_entry.id   AF-Q1ATY2-F1
#
_cell.length_a   1.000
_cell.length_b   1.000
_cell.length_c   1.000
_cell.angle_alpha   90.00
_cell.angle_beta   90.00
_cell.angle_gamma   90.00
#
_symmetry.space_group_name_H-M   'P 1'
#
loop_
_entity.id
_entity.type
_entity.pdbx_description
1 polymer ?
#
loop_
_entity_poly.entity_id
_entity_poly.type
_entity_poly.pdbx_seq_one_letter_code
_entity_poly.pdbx_strand_id
1 'polypeptide(L)' 'MIRERVGVSADELRERAAYRSGWHDGRFGQEVSFVQNPRLAEWEDLDRLAYYYGHREGRRIRQLLRGAGARGGAV' A
#
# COMPACT_ATOMS: atom_id res chain seq x y z
N MET A 1 -5.14 -14.39 31.85
CA MET A 1 -5.56 -13.03 31.45
C MET A 1 -4.40 -12.42 30.65
N ILE A 2 -4.35 -12.59 29.32
CA ILE A 2 -3.21 -12.15 28.50
C ILE A 2 -3.72 -11.58 27.16
N ARG A 3 -3.67 -10.24 27.09
CA ARG A 3 -3.58 -9.33 25.92
C ARG A 3 -4.47 -9.64 24.70
N GLU A 4 -5.65 -9.03 24.69
CA GLU A 4 -6.21 -8.52 23.44
C GLU A 4 -5.23 -7.47 22.89
N ARG A 5 -4.39 -7.87 21.93
CA ARG A 5 -3.94 -6.90 20.93
C ARG A 5 -5.17 -6.63 20.09
N VAL A 6 -5.89 -5.54 20.38
CA VAL A 6 -6.79 -4.91 19.42
C VAL A 6 -5.90 -4.38 18.30
N GLY A 7 -5.40 -5.29 17.45
CA GLY A 7 -4.77 -4.91 16.21
C GLY A 7 -5.86 -4.32 15.34
N VAL A 8 -5.66 -3.08 14.88
CA VAL A 8 -6.55 -2.47 13.89
C VAL A 8 -6.72 -3.45 12.74
N SER A 9 -7.97 -3.80 12.43
CA SER A 9 -8.25 -4.84 11.43
C SER A 9 -7.81 -4.33 10.05
N ALA A 10 -7.42 -5.25 9.17
CA ALA A 10 -7.04 -4.88 7.81
C ALA A 10 -8.19 -4.17 7.07
N ASP A 11 -9.44 -4.51 7.42
CA ASP A 11 -10.64 -3.89 6.85
C ASP A 11 -10.81 -2.45 7.36
N GLU A 12 -10.57 -2.19 8.64
CA GLU A 12 -10.58 -0.82 9.19
C GLU A 12 -9.47 0.04 8.56
N LEU A 13 -8.30 -0.54 8.30
CA LEU A 13 -7.24 0.17 7.55
C LEU A 13 -7.67 0.48 6.11
N ARG A 14 -8.40 -0.43 5.45
CA ARG A 14 -8.87 -0.26 4.05
C ARG A 14 -9.89 0.85 3.88
N GLU A 15 -10.70 1.12 4.90
CA GLU A 15 -11.69 2.19 4.88
C GLU A 15 -11.06 3.58 5.00
N ARG A 16 -9.84 3.67 5.55
CA ARG A 16 -9.13 4.95 5.72
C ARG A 16 -8.73 5.57 4.38
N ALA A 17 -8.83 6.89 4.30
CA ALA A 17 -8.41 7.64 3.12
C ALA A 17 -6.92 7.42 2.80
N ALA A 18 -6.09 7.33 3.85
CA ALA A 18 -4.67 7.09 3.72
C ALA A 18 -4.35 5.77 3.01
N TYR A 19 -5.13 4.70 3.25
CA TYR A 19 -4.97 3.44 2.52
C TYR A 19 -5.22 3.58 1.03
N ARG A 20 -6.31 4.27 0.64
CA ARG A 20 -6.63 4.47 -0.79
C ARG A 20 -5.54 5.28 -1.49
N SER A 21 -5.07 6.34 -0.84
CA SER A 21 -3.95 7.15 -1.34
C SER A 21 -2.68 6.30 -1.49
N GLY A 22 -2.34 5.51 -0.48
CA GLY A 22 -1.21 4.59 -0.52
C GLY A 22 -1.32 3.59 -1.67
N TRP A 23 -2.48 2.94 -1.81
CA TRP A 23 -2.73 1.96 -2.87
C TRP A 23 -2.56 2.55 -4.26
N HIS A 24 -3.12 3.74 -4.49
CA HIS A 24 -2.98 4.44 -5.76
C HIS A 24 -1.50 4.75 -6.06
N ASP A 25 -0.77 5.27 -5.08
CA ASP A 25 0.65 5.60 -5.22
C ASP A 25 1.51 4.36 -5.45
N GLY A 26 1.23 3.24 -4.79
CA GLY A 26 1.96 1.99 -5.01
C GLY A 26 1.69 1.39 -6.40
N ARG A 27 0.46 1.57 -6.90
CA ARG A 27 -0.02 1.01 -8.17
C ARG A 27 0.49 1.81 -9.38
N PHE A 28 0.52 3.14 -9.27
CA PHE A 28 0.77 4.05 -10.40
C PHE A 28 1.96 5.00 -10.20
N GLY A 29 2.37 5.25 -8.95
CA GLY A 29 3.45 6.16 -8.63
C GLY A 29 4.82 5.68 -9.11
N GLN A 30 5.82 6.54 -9.00
CA GLN A 30 7.20 6.16 -9.29
C GLN A 30 7.74 5.20 -8.24
N GLU A 31 8.69 4.34 -8.63
CA GLU A 31 9.45 3.50 -7.69
C GLU A 31 10.49 4.35 -6.96
N VAL A 32 10.03 5.37 -6.24
CA VAL A 32 10.87 6.15 -5.33
C VAL A 32 11.07 5.38 -4.03
N SER A 33 12.21 5.57 -3.38
CA SER A 33 12.43 4.97 -2.07
C SER A 33 11.39 5.51 -1.09
N PHE A 34 10.87 4.64 -0.23
CA PHE A 34 9.83 4.97 0.75
C PHE A 34 10.24 6.16 1.64
N VAL A 35 11.51 6.24 2.01
CA VAL A 35 12.09 7.31 2.85
C VAL A 35 12.01 8.68 2.17
N GLN A 36 11.91 8.72 0.84
CA GLN A 36 11.80 9.95 0.06
C GLN A 36 10.36 10.35 -0.25
N ASN A 37 9.35 9.64 0.27
CA ASN A 37 7.96 9.97 -0.01
C ASN A 37 7.47 11.08 0.95
N PRO A 38 7.31 12.34 0.48
CA PRO A 38 6.90 13.45 1.33
C PRO A 38 5.49 13.25 1.91
N ARG A 39 4.64 12.45 1.26
CA ARG A 39 3.27 12.16 1.74
C ARG A 39 3.25 11.39 3.05
N LEU A 40 4.37 10.77 3.47
CA LEU A 40 4.44 10.11 4.78
C LEU A 40 4.44 11.09 5.94
N ALA A 41 4.89 12.33 5.71
CA ALA A 41 4.83 13.39 6.70
C ALA A 41 3.39 13.90 6.92
N GLU A 42 2.48 13.63 5.98
CA GLU A 42 1.08 14.06 6.03
C GLU A 42 0.21 13.13 6.91
N TRP A 43 0.63 11.88 7.13
CA TRP A 43 -0.16 10.87 7.86
C TRP A 43 0.46 10.55 9.22
N GLU A 44 -0.38 10.50 10.25
CA GLU A 44 -0.01 10.13 11.61
C GLU A 44 -0.49 8.72 11.97
N ASP A 45 0.25 8.05 12.87
CA ASP A 45 -0.09 6.77 13.50
C ASP A 45 -0.77 5.73 12.58
N LEU A 46 -2.07 5.53 12.76
CA LEU A 46 -2.86 4.52 12.06
C LEU A 46 -3.06 4.86 10.58
N ASP A 47 -3.11 6.14 10.21
CA ASP A 47 -3.21 6.55 8.81
C ASP A 47 -1.90 6.30 8.07
N ARG A 48 -0.76 6.48 8.75
CA ARG A 48 0.54 6.10 8.18
C ARG A 48 0.62 4.59 7.95
N LEU A 49 0.10 3.78 8.87
CA LEU A 49 0.02 2.33 8.72
C LEU A 49 -0.93 1.93 7.57
N ALA A 50 -2.11 2.54 7.51
CA ALA A 50 -3.08 2.33 6.43
C ALA A 50 -2.48 2.65 5.06
N TYR A 51 -1.79 3.80 4.95
CA TYR A 51 -1.06 4.20 3.75
C TYR A 51 -0.02 3.17 3.33
N TYR A 52 0.78 2.68 4.28
CA TYR A 52 1.77 1.64 4.00
C TYR A 52 1.14 0.36 3.45
N TYR A 53 0.06 -0.11 4.07
CA TYR A 53 -0.66 -1.29 3.62
C TYR A 53 -1.19 -1.14 2.20
N GLY A 54 -1.86 -0.01 1.92
CA GLY A 54 -2.34 0.31 0.59
C GLY A 54 -1.20 0.29 -0.42
N HIS A 55 -0.11 1.01 -0.13
CA HIS A 55 1.04 1.14 -1.03
C HIS A 55 1.67 -0.20 -1.39
N ARG A 56 1.83 -1.09 -0.40
CA ARG A 56 2.37 -2.43 -0.62
C ARG A 56 1.44 -3.26 -1.52
N GLU A 57 0.14 -3.20 -1.29
CA GLU A 57 -0.85 -3.94 -2.08
C GLU A 57 -0.92 -3.40 -3.52
N GLY A 58 -0.94 -2.08 -3.71
CA GLY A 58 -0.89 -1.43 -5.02
C GLY A 58 0.36 -1.81 -5.81
N ARG A 59 1.54 -1.80 -5.16
CA ARG A 59 2.80 -2.22 -5.77
C ARG A 59 2.77 -3.69 -6.18
N ARG A 60 2.21 -4.56 -5.34
CA ARG A 60 2.05 -5.99 -5.64
C ARG A 60 1.21 -6.19 -6.89
N ILE A 61 0.07 -5.50 -7.03
CA ILE A 61 -0.77 -5.60 -8.22
C ILE A 61 -0.04 -5.07 -9.47
N ARG A 62 0.67 -3.95 -9.36
CA ARG A 62 1.50 -3.42 -10.46
C ARG A 62 2.53 -4.45 -10.93
N GLN A 63 3.21 -5.12 -10.00
CA GLN A 63 4.18 -6.17 -10.29
C GLN A 63 3.54 -7.41 -10.91
N LEU A 64 2.41 -7.86 -10.39
CA LEU A 64 1.66 -8.98 -10.95
C LEU A 64 1.24 -8.70 -12.39
N LEU A 65 0.77 -7.50 -12.69
CA LEU A 65 0.36 -7.12 -14.05
C LEU A 65 1.55 -6.97 -15.00
N ARG A 66 2.69 -6.46 -14.52
CA ARG A 66 3.95 -6.46 -15.30
C ARG A 66 4.43 -7.89 -15.60
N GLY A 67 4.38 -8.79 -14.61
CA GLY A 67 4.75 -10.19 -14.77
C GLY A 67 3.78 -10.99 -15.64
N ALA A 68 2.49 -10.65 -15.61
CA ALA A 68 1.47 -11.23 -16.49
C ALA A 68 1.65 -10.77 -17.95
N GLY A 69 1.98 -9.49 -18.18
CA GLY A 69 2.30 -8.97 -19.50
C GLY A 69 3.56 -9.59 -20.12
N ALA A 70 4.57 -9.90 -19.29
CA ALA A 70 5.81 -10.55 -19.74
C ALA A 70 5.63 -12.00 -20.23
N ARG A 71 4.53 -12.68 -19.86
CA ARG A 71 4.22 -14.04 -20.35
C ARG A 71 3.31 -14.08 -21.58
N GLY A 72 2.76 -12.94 -22.01
CA GLY A 72 1.84 -12.85 -23.15
C GLY A 72 2.44 -12.27 -24.44
N GLY A 73 3.71 -11.86 -24.42
CA GLY A 73 4.39 -11.16 -25.53
C GLY A 73 5.34 -12.03 -26.35
N ALA A 74 5.07 -13.32 -26.47
CA ALA A 74 5.80 -14.23 -27.36
C ALA A 74 4.81 -14.94 -28.29
N VAL A 75 4.37 -14.22 -29.33
CA VAL A 75 3.76 -14.78 -30.54
C VAL A 75 4.29 -13.99 -31.73
#